data_AF-A0A1Q8LHM8-F1
#
_entry.id   AF-A0A1Q8LHM8-F1
#
_cell.length_a   1.000
_cell.length_b   1.000
_cell.length_c   1.000
_cell.angle_alpha   90.00
_cell.angle_beta   90.00
_cell.angle_gamma   90.00
#
_symmetry.space_group_name_H-M   'P 1'
#
loop_
_entity.id
_entity.type
_entity.pdbx_description
1 polymer ?
#
loop_
_entity_poly.entity_id
_entity_poly.type
_entity_poly.pdbx_seq_one_letter_code
_entity_poly.pdbx_strand_id
1 'polypeptide(L)'
;MDAIEDTDEALASRVLEAGPGGAPEAAVDETGPAVGGTAADAGEEFAKRLGAKRREAGAPVRNWFVANDNPDVRPPLAQLLSSGRTGGGGRGGQLRVKLYLSLLWICAAAPYETVRPGRAWAGLLGLDDPEVNGARRVQAAMRDLRARNMVTTRDRGGWATAVTPLIEHGTGAPYSSPSEMHNQLRQHGASNDQLAGHRYFRLPSAVWTSGLLSRLSGPGLAMLLVLRCEQQGRDGTPVWFSPERAVNRFGLAESTRRQGLAELRELGLVTTASQRLSESGDYIDVYRRRKVHTLTLAAATAAGTATARVDGRPTIGEFMAGQG
;
A
#
# COMPACT_ATOMS: atom_id res chain seq x y z
N MET A 1 10.66 19.37 -26.79
CA MET A 1 10.23 18.72 -25.54
C MET A 1 9.14 17.68 -25.84
N ASP A 2 9.19 17.05 -27.04
CA ASP A 2 8.08 16.27 -27.62
C ASP A 2 8.47 14.83 -27.99
N ALA A 3 9.59 14.31 -27.47
CA ALA A 3 10.11 13.00 -27.91
C ALA A 3 9.87 11.85 -26.91
N ILE A 4 9.31 12.14 -25.72
CA ILE A 4 9.11 11.13 -24.66
C ILE A 4 7.69 10.52 -24.69
N GLU A 5 6.69 11.20 -25.27
CA GLU A 5 5.31 10.69 -25.32
C GLU A 5 5.08 9.66 -26.44
N ASP A 6 5.77 9.80 -27.58
CA ASP A 6 5.44 9.07 -28.82
C ASP A 6 5.90 7.59 -28.82
N THR A 7 6.87 7.23 -27.97
CA THR A 7 7.41 5.86 -27.91
C THR A 7 6.71 4.95 -26.89
N ASP A 8 6.14 5.53 -25.83
CA ASP A 8 5.39 4.77 -24.81
C ASP A 8 4.02 4.33 -25.34
N GLU A 9 3.38 5.16 -26.18
CA GLU A 9 2.10 4.85 -26.82
C GLU A 9 2.26 3.76 -27.91
N ALA A 10 3.36 3.81 -28.67
CA ALA A 10 3.66 2.82 -29.72
C ALA A 10 3.99 1.42 -29.17
N LEU A 11 4.60 1.32 -27.97
CA LEU A 11 4.86 0.03 -27.32
C LEU A 11 3.60 -0.53 -26.63
N ALA A 12 2.74 0.33 -26.06
CA ALA A 12 1.47 -0.09 -25.47
C ALA A 12 0.50 -0.67 -26.51
N SER A 13 0.51 -0.15 -27.74
CA SER A 13 -0.36 -0.59 -28.83
C SER A 13 -0.01 -1.99 -29.37
N ARG A 14 1.25 -2.43 -29.27
CA ARG A 14 1.71 -3.75 -29.75
C ARG A 14 1.39 -4.93 -28.83
N VAL A 15 0.84 -4.69 -27.63
CA VAL A 15 0.47 -5.72 -26.65
C VAL A 15 -0.96 -6.26 -26.88
N LEU A 16 -1.71 -5.70 -27.85
CA LEU A 16 -3.13 -6.01 -28.07
C LEU A 16 -3.44 -7.27 -28.91
N GLU A 17 -2.45 -8.04 -29.37
CA GLU A 17 -2.70 -9.29 -30.11
C GLU A 17 -2.49 -10.54 -29.25
N ALA A 18 -3.38 -10.75 -28.28
CA ALA A 18 -3.61 -12.07 -27.69
C ALA A 18 -5.09 -12.23 -27.33
N GLY A 19 -5.80 -13.04 -28.10
CA GLY A 19 -7.25 -13.28 -27.96
C GLY A 19 -7.64 -13.98 -26.64
N PRO A 20 -8.93 -13.89 -26.25
CA PRO A 20 -9.41 -14.31 -24.94
C PRO A 20 -9.82 -15.80 -24.93
N GLY A 21 -9.42 -16.54 -23.90
CA GLY A 21 -9.79 -17.95 -23.78
C GLY A 21 -9.34 -18.59 -22.48
N GLY A 22 -9.81 -18.09 -21.34
CA GLY A 22 -9.63 -18.73 -20.03
C GLY A 22 -10.95 -18.75 -19.27
N ALA A 23 -11.45 -19.95 -18.99
CA ALA A 23 -12.69 -20.20 -18.24
C ALA A 23 -12.66 -19.56 -16.83
N PRO A 24 -13.82 -19.18 -16.26
CA PRO A 24 -13.89 -18.41 -15.02
C PRO A 24 -13.41 -19.23 -13.82
N GLU A 25 -12.47 -18.66 -13.07
CA GLU A 25 -12.06 -19.10 -11.74
C GLU A 25 -13.30 -19.17 -10.83
N ALA A 26 -13.53 -20.33 -10.24
CA ALA A 26 -14.71 -20.65 -9.45
C ALA A 26 -14.94 -19.64 -8.31
N ALA A 27 -16.19 -19.21 -8.17
CA ALA A 27 -16.65 -18.37 -7.06
C ALA A 27 -16.24 -19.01 -5.74
N VAL A 28 -15.32 -18.36 -5.04
CA VAL A 28 -14.94 -18.74 -3.68
C VAL A 28 -16.13 -18.42 -2.77
N ASP A 29 -16.56 -19.38 -1.96
CA ASP A 29 -17.61 -19.23 -0.97
C ASP A 29 -17.24 -18.14 0.05
N GLU A 30 -17.74 -16.92 -0.16
CA GLU A 30 -17.52 -15.72 0.67
C GLU A 30 -18.54 -15.68 1.82
N THR A 31 -18.59 -16.72 2.66
CA THR A 31 -19.35 -16.66 3.92
C THR A 31 -18.76 -15.56 4.82
N GLY A 32 -19.63 -14.62 5.22
CA GLY A 32 -19.28 -13.41 5.97
C GLY A 32 -18.60 -13.68 7.32
N PRO A 33 -17.99 -12.64 7.94
CA PRO A 33 -17.22 -12.80 9.17
C PRO A 33 -18.09 -13.31 10.33
N ALA A 34 -17.51 -14.20 11.14
CA ALA A 34 -18.13 -14.71 12.35
C ALA A 34 -18.39 -13.58 13.36
N VAL A 35 -19.58 -13.59 13.96
CA VAL A 35 -20.09 -12.58 14.89
C VAL A 35 -19.27 -12.59 16.18
N GLY A 36 -18.59 -11.47 16.49
CA GLY A 36 -17.92 -11.26 17.79
C GLY A 36 -16.68 -10.34 17.83
N GLY A 37 -16.08 -9.97 16.69
CA GLY A 37 -14.87 -9.13 16.63
C GLY A 37 -15.11 -7.68 16.15
N THR A 38 -14.12 -6.80 16.30
CA THR A 38 -14.16 -5.45 15.72
C THR A 38 -14.09 -5.51 14.18
N ALA A 39 -14.48 -4.45 13.47
CA ALA A 39 -14.36 -4.40 12.00
C ALA A 39 -12.92 -4.62 11.50
N ALA A 40 -11.92 -4.25 12.32
CA ALA A 40 -10.52 -4.51 12.03
C ALA A 40 -10.16 -6.01 12.09
N ASP A 41 -10.71 -6.74 13.07
CA ASP A 41 -10.47 -8.18 13.26
C ASP A 41 -11.12 -9.00 12.13
N ALA A 42 -12.32 -8.60 11.71
CA ALA A 42 -13.01 -9.19 10.56
C ALA A 42 -12.22 -8.98 9.25
N GLY A 43 -11.63 -7.79 9.07
CA GLY A 43 -10.78 -7.50 7.93
C GLY A 43 -9.47 -8.28 7.94
N GLU A 44 -8.89 -8.50 9.11
CA GLU A 44 -7.69 -9.32 9.27
C GLU A 44 -7.96 -10.78 8.89
N GLU A 45 -9.05 -11.38 9.37
CA GLU A 45 -9.42 -12.76 9.03
C GLU A 45 -9.72 -12.92 7.54
N PHE A 46 -10.41 -11.95 6.93
CA PHE A 46 -10.63 -11.93 5.49
C PHE A 46 -9.30 -11.86 4.72
N ALA A 47 -8.39 -10.97 5.15
CA ALA A 47 -7.06 -10.85 4.56
C ALA A 47 -6.24 -12.14 4.72
N LYS A 48 -6.32 -12.83 5.86
CA LYS A 48 -5.63 -14.13 6.08
C LYS A 48 -6.13 -15.19 5.12
N ARG A 49 -7.44 -15.31 4.92
CA ARG A 49 -8.03 -16.27 3.96
C ARG A 49 -7.59 -15.97 2.53
N LEU A 50 -7.57 -14.70 2.15
CA LEU A 50 -7.12 -14.26 0.83
C LEU A 50 -5.60 -14.43 0.62
N GLY A 51 -4.83 -14.10 1.65
CA GLY A 51 -3.36 -14.12 1.66
C GLY A 51 -2.76 -15.50 1.87
N ALA A 52 -3.52 -16.50 2.35
CA ALA A 52 -3.05 -17.88 2.53
C ALA A 52 -2.54 -18.50 1.22
N LYS A 53 -3.11 -18.08 0.07
CA LYS A 53 -2.67 -18.51 -1.27
C LYS A 53 -1.52 -17.68 -1.85
N ARG A 54 -1.09 -16.60 -1.17
CA ARG A 54 -0.20 -15.55 -1.70
C ARG A 54 0.80 -15.03 -0.66
N ARG A 55 1.22 -15.87 0.28
CA ARG A 55 2.06 -15.49 1.43
C ARG A 55 3.36 -14.78 1.03
N GLU A 56 3.93 -15.12 -0.13
CA GLU A 56 5.18 -14.53 -0.64
C GLU A 56 4.97 -13.34 -1.60
N ALA A 57 3.76 -13.18 -2.15
CA ALA A 57 3.44 -12.14 -3.12
C ALA A 57 2.89 -10.90 -2.41
N GLY A 58 3.80 -10.00 -2.02
CA GLY A 58 3.44 -8.65 -1.58
C GLY A 58 2.94 -7.76 -2.72
N ALA A 59 2.37 -6.60 -2.41
CA ALA A 59 1.96 -5.65 -3.44
C ALA A 59 3.18 -4.94 -4.05
N PRO A 60 3.41 -5.02 -5.37
CA PRO A 60 4.43 -4.23 -6.03
C PRO A 60 3.91 -2.79 -6.22
N VAL A 61 4.60 -1.82 -5.61
CA VAL A 61 4.24 -0.40 -5.69
C VAL A 61 5.37 0.34 -6.40
N ARG A 62 5.08 0.96 -7.55
CA ARG A 62 6.06 1.79 -8.27
C ARG A 62 6.48 2.98 -7.42
N ASN A 63 7.74 3.36 -7.50
CA ASN A 63 8.25 4.53 -6.80
C ASN A 63 7.52 5.80 -7.24
N TRP A 64 7.14 5.89 -8.52
CA TRP A 64 6.36 7.01 -9.07
C TRP A 64 5.04 7.26 -8.33
N PHE A 65 4.39 6.21 -7.82
CA PHE A 65 3.18 6.34 -7.01
C PHE A 65 3.39 7.22 -5.78
N VAL A 66 4.58 7.12 -5.18
CA VAL A 66 4.94 7.75 -3.90
C VAL A 66 5.75 9.03 -4.10
N ALA A 67 6.64 9.04 -5.09
CA ALA A 67 7.71 10.00 -5.25
C ALA A 67 7.86 10.41 -6.71
N ASN A 68 8.10 11.70 -6.93
CA ASN A 68 8.51 12.23 -8.22
C ASN A 68 9.80 13.04 -8.05
N ASP A 69 10.73 12.93 -8.99
CA ASP A 69 11.96 13.74 -8.98
C ASP A 69 11.70 15.15 -9.55
N ASN A 70 10.65 15.31 -10.34
CA ASN A 70 10.18 16.62 -10.81
C ASN A 70 9.28 17.26 -9.74
N PRO A 71 9.69 18.39 -9.12
CA PRO A 71 8.92 19.06 -8.06
C PRO A 71 7.57 19.61 -8.55
N ASP A 72 7.43 19.86 -9.86
CA ASP A 72 6.20 20.38 -10.45
C ASP A 72 5.12 19.31 -10.61
N VAL A 73 5.52 18.02 -10.56
CA VAL A 73 4.62 16.88 -10.72
C VAL A 73 4.33 16.26 -9.35
N ARG A 74 3.11 16.48 -8.85
CA ARG A 74 2.68 15.81 -7.61
C ARG A 74 2.51 14.30 -7.82
N PRO A 75 3.06 13.44 -6.95
CA PRO A 75 2.90 12.01 -7.08
C PRO A 75 1.44 11.58 -6.79
N PRO A 76 0.95 10.47 -7.39
CA PRO A 76 -0.41 9.98 -7.22
C PRO A 76 -0.84 9.79 -5.75
N LEU A 77 0.05 9.31 -4.88
CA LEU A 77 -0.21 9.19 -3.43
C LEU A 77 -0.66 10.53 -2.83
N ALA A 78 0.10 11.60 -3.09
CA ALA A 78 -0.24 12.93 -2.60
C ALA A 78 -1.56 13.42 -3.20
N GLN A 79 -1.81 13.15 -4.48
CA GLN A 79 -3.07 13.52 -5.14
C GLN A 79 -4.29 12.76 -4.60
N LEU A 80 -4.13 11.51 -4.16
CA LEU A 80 -5.22 10.70 -3.59
C LEU A 80 -5.54 11.10 -2.15
N LEU A 81 -4.51 11.45 -1.38
CA LEU A 81 -4.62 11.90 0.01
C LEU A 81 -5.11 13.35 0.10
N SER A 82 -4.68 14.21 -0.82
CA SER A 82 -5.18 15.58 -0.91
C SER A 82 -6.53 15.63 -1.61
N SER A 83 -7.43 16.46 -1.11
CA SER A 83 -8.67 16.79 -1.82
C SER A 83 -8.33 17.74 -2.97
N GLY A 84 -8.11 17.20 -4.17
CA GLY A 84 -8.02 18.00 -5.38
C GLY A 84 -9.39 18.53 -5.81
N ARG A 85 -9.53 19.86 -5.91
CA ARG A 85 -10.58 20.68 -6.54
C ARG A 85 -12.04 20.57 -6.08
N THR A 86 -12.48 19.49 -5.47
CA THR A 86 -13.85 19.36 -4.96
C THR A 86 -13.77 19.02 -3.48
N GLY A 87 -14.13 19.98 -2.62
CA GLY A 87 -13.93 19.94 -1.17
C GLY A 87 -14.26 18.57 -0.55
N GLY A 88 -13.27 17.94 0.08
CA GLY A 88 -13.41 16.60 0.65
C GLY A 88 -12.12 16.05 1.23
N GLY A 89 -11.36 16.88 1.94
CA GLY A 89 -10.17 16.46 2.69
C GLY A 89 -10.62 15.73 3.95
N GLY A 90 -10.92 14.43 3.84
CA GLY A 90 -11.40 13.61 4.95
C GLY A 90 -11.09 12.12 4.75
N ARG A 91 -11.73 11.27 5.57
CA ARG A 91 -11.59 9.78 5.61
C ARG A 91 -11.65 9.07 4.24
N GLY A 92 -12.10 9.73 3.17
CA GLY A 92 -12.12 9.19 1.81
C GLY A 92 -10.76 9.07 1.13
N GLY A 93 -9.79 9.96 1.41
CA GLY A 93 -8.46 9.92 0.77
C GLY A 93 -7.67 8.69 1.17
N GLN A 94 -7.64 8.41 2.46
CA GLN A 94 -7.08 7.19 3.03
C GLN A 94 -7.71 5.93 2.43
N LEU A 95 -9.04 5.90 2.29
CA LEU A 95 -9.75 4.75 1.73
C LEU A 95 -9.32 4.46 0.28
N ARG A 96 -9.19 5.50 -0.56
CA ARG A 96 -8.74 5.35 -1.95
C ARG A 96 -7.34 4.73 -2.03
N VAL A 97 -6.40 5.21 -1.22
CA VAL A 97 -5.04 4.67 -1.17
C VAL A 97 -5.06 3.21 -0.72
N LYS A 98 -5.76 2.89 0.37
CA LYS A 98 -5.84 1.50 0.86
C LYS A 98 -6.48 0.56 -0.17
N LEU A 99 -7.56 1.00 -0.82
CA LEU A 99 -8.23 0.23 -1.88
C LEU A 99 -7.29 -0.04 -3.05
N TYR A 100 -6.56 0.98 -3.51
CA TYR A 100 -5.63 0.83 -4.62
C TYR A 100 -4.46 -0.12 -4.29
N LEU A 101 -3.87 0.01 -3.10
CA LEU A 101 -2.83 -0.93 -2.65
C LEU A 101 -3.35 -2.37 -2.55
N SER A 102 -4.58 -2.55 -2.05
CA SER A 102 -5.21 -3.88 -2.00
C SER A 102 -5.49 -4.45 -3.39
N LEU A 103 -5.82 -3.61 -4.38
CA LEU A 103 -5.91 -4.03 -5.78
C LEU A 103 -4.56 -4.50 -6.30
N LEU A 104 -3.47 -3.75 -6.07
CA LEU A 104 -2.12 -4.17 -6.47
C LEU A 104 -1.68 -5.47 -5.81
N TRP A 105 -2.10 -5.71 -4.57
CA TRP A 105 -1.84 -6.97 -3.86
C TRP A 105 -2.61 -8.15 -4.46
N ILE A 106 -3.90 -7.96 -4.73
CA ILE A 106 -4.78 -9.02 -5.25
C ILE A 106 -4.54 -9.26 -6.75
N CYS A 107 -4.17 -8.24 -7.49
CA CYS A 107 -3.83 -8.29 -8.90
C CYS A 107 -2.30 -8.26 -9.09
N ALA A 108 -1.53 -8.98 -8.27
CA ALA A 108 -0.06 -9.02 -8.39
C ALA A 108 0.46 -9.90 -9.55
N ALA A 109 -0.41 -10.67 -10.20
CA ALA A 109 -0.08 -11.55 -11.33
C ALA A 109 -1.20 -11.51 -12.38
N ALA A 110 -0.85 -11.85 -13.63
CA ALA A 110 -1.82 -11.95 -14.73
C ALA A 110 -2.99 -12.89 -14.34
N PRO A 111 -4.24 -12.56 -14.70
CA PRO A 111 -4.67 -11.56 -15.69
C PRO A 111 -4.81 -10.13 -15.14
N TYR A 112 -4.29 -9.84 -13.94
CA TYR A 112 -4.39 -8.53 -13.28
C TYR A 112 -5.83 -8.04 -13.06
N GLU A 113 -6.83 -8.93 -13.11
CA GLU A 113 -8.24 -8.61 -12.90
C GLU A 113 -8.73 -9.25 -11.59
N THR A 114 -9.68 -8.62 -10.92
CA THR A 114 -10.38 -9.22 -9.78
C THR A 114 -11.86 -8.89 -9.79
N VAL A 115 -12.68 -9.81 -9.27
CA VAL A 115 -14.13 -9.72 -9.24
C VAL A 115 -14.56 -9.92 -7.79
N ARG A 116 -14.93 -8.83 -7.12
CA ARG A 116 -15.33 -8.86 -5.72
C ARG A 116 -16.41 -7.81 -5.42
N PRO A 117 -17.44 -8.16 -4.63
CA PRO A 117 -18.49 -7.22 -4.26
C PRO A 117 -17.94 -6.14 -3.31
N GLY A 118 -18.65 -5.00 -3.22
CA GLY A 118 -18.26 -3.89 -2.35
C GLY A 118 -18.07 -4.27 -0.88
N ARG A 119 -18.86 -5.22 -0.37
CA ARG A 119 -18.74 -5.75 1.00
C ARG A 119 -17.42 -6.45 1.27
N ALA A 120 -16.89 -7.19 0.30
CA ALA A 120 -15.64 -7.92 0.45
C ALA A 120 -14.46 -6.95 0.58
N TRP A 121 -14.46 -5.89 -0.24
CA TRP A 121 -13.51 -4.79 -0.10
C TRP A 121 -13.68 -4.03 1.21
N ALA A 122 -14.91 -3.76 1.64
CA ALA A 122 -15.17 -3.06 2.88
C ALA A 122 -14.65 -3.87 4.09
N GLY A 123 -14.90 -5.18 4.09
CA GLY A 123 -14.34 -6.12 5.06
C GLY A 123 -12.82 -6.10 5.05
N LEU A 124 -12.17 -6.32 3.90
CA LEU A 124 -10.70 -6.29 3.77
C LEU A 124 -10.07 -5.00 4.31
N LEU A 125 -10.76 -3.87 4.11
CA LEU A 125 -10.26 -2.54 4.50
C LEU A 125 -10.61 -2.17 5.94
N GLY A 126 -11.32 -3.03 6.66
CA GLY A 126 -11.76 -2.84 8.04
C GLY A 126 -12.77 -1.69 8.18
N LEU A 127 -13.67 -1.54 7.21
CA LEU A 127 -14.74 -0.55 7.29
C LEU A 127 -15.92 -1.09 8.11
N ASP A 128 -16.49 -0.22 8.95
CA ASP A 128 -17.74 -0.50 9.65
C ASP A 128 -18.89 -0.72 8.66
N ASP A 129 -19.84 -1.57 9.06
CA ASP A 129 -21.04 -1.90 8.28
C ASP A 129 -20.70 -2.26 6.81
N PRO A 130 -19.90 -3.33 6.59
CA PRO A 130 -19.38 -3.67 5.27
C PRO A 130 -20.48 -3.99 4.26
N GLU A 131 -21.63 -4.49 4.72
CA GLU A 131 -22.77 -4.84 3.87
C GLU A 131 -23.46 -3.62 3.26
N VAL A 132 -23.46 -2.48 3.96
CA VAL A 132 -24.21 -1.29 3.53
C VAL A 132 -23.30 -0.07 3.40
N ASN A 133 -23.03 0.65 4.50
CA ASN A 133 -22.29 1.91 4.42
C ASN A 133 -20.84 1.73 3.99
N GLY A 134 -20.18 0.66 4.43
CA GLY A 134 -18.84 0.28 4.01
C GLY A 134 -18.76 0.04 2.49
N ALA A 135 -19.66 -0.79 1.95
CA ALA A 135 -19.73 -1.04 0.51
C ALA A 135 -19.97 0.24 -0.29
N ARG A 136 -20.88 1.12 0.16
CA ARG A 136 -21.15 2.42 -0.49
C ARG A 136 -19.90 3.31 -0.54
N ARG A 137 -19.12 3.34 0.54
CA ARG A 137 -17.86 4.10 0.60
C ARG A 137 -16.80 3.52 -0.35
N VAL A 138 -16.71 2.19 -0.45
CA VAL A 138 -15.83 1.52 -1.43
C VAL A 138 -16.24 1.91 -2.85
N GLN A 139 -17.53 1.87 -3.19
CA GLN A 139 -18.00 2.25 -4.52
C GLN A 139 -17.66 3.70 -4.87
N ALA A 140 -17.79 4.62 -3.91
CA ALA A 140 -17.35 6.01 -4.08
C ALA A 140 -15.83 6.09 -4.34
N ALA A 141 -15.01 5.38 -3.56
CA ALA A 141 -13.57 5.34 -3.77
C ALA A 141 -13.18 4.71 -5.11
N MET A 142 -13.89 3.67 -5.56
CA MET A 142 -13.66 3.02 -6.86
C MET A 142 -13.98 3.96 -8.02
N ARG A 143 -15.06 4.74 -7.93
CA ARG A 143 -15.40 5.78 -8.91
C ARG A 143 -14.31 6.85 -8.97
N ASP A 144 -13.80 7.30 -7.83
CA ASP A 144 -12.70 8.27 -7.79
C ASP A 144 -11.41 7.73 -8.41
N LEU A 145 -11.06 6.46 -8.15
CA LEU A 145 -9.90 5.81 -8.76
C LEU A 145 -10.07 5.68 -10.28
N ARG A 146 -11.28 5.35 -10.75
CA ARG A 146 -11.59 5.28 -12.19
C ARG A 146 -11.47 6.66 -12.85
N ALA A 147 -12.01 7.71 -12.22
CA ALA A 147 -11.92 9.08 -12.72
C ALA A 147 -10.47 9.61 -12.80
N ARG A 148 -9.54 8.98 -12.08
CA ARG A 148 -8.10 9.30 -12.09
C ARG A 148 -7.28 8.34 -12.97
N ASN A 149 -7.94 7.53 -13.79
CA ASN A 149 -7.30 6.53 -14.66
C ASN A 149 -6.39 5.56 -13.90
N MET A 150 -6.74 5.21 -12.67
CA MET A 150 -5.99 4.25 -11.86
C MET A 150 -6.58 2.83 -11.93
N VAL A 151 -7.85 2.73 -12.30
CA VAL A 151 -8.55 1.45 -12.48
C VAL A 151 -9.51 1.56 -13.66
N THR A 152 -9.74 0.44 -14.34
CA THR A 152 -10.89 0.27 -15.23
C THR A 152 -11.84 -0.75 -14.62
N THR A 153 -13.11 -0.67 -15.02
CA THR A 153 -14.14 -1.60 -14.56
C THR A 153 -14.97 -2.10 -15.72
N ARG A 154 -15.32 -3.38 -15.68
CA ARG A 154 -16.15 -4.06 -16.67
C ARG A 154 -17.39 -4.64 -15.99
N ASP A 155 -18.55 -4.21 -16.48
CA ASP A 155 -19.83 -4.78 -16.05
C ASP A 155 -19.92 -6.24 -16.52
N ARG A 156 -20.53 -7.07 -15.69
CA ARG A 156 -20.70 -8.50 -15.89
C ARG A 156 -22.15 -8.95 -15.81
N GLY A 157 -23.12 -8.03 -15.82
CA GLY A 157 -24.54 -8.37 -15.94
C GLY A 157 -25.07 -9.14 -14.73
N GLY A 158 -25.27 -8.45 -13.60
CA GLY A 158 -25.78 -9.04 -12.35
C GLY A 158 -24.72 -9.64 -11.44
N TRP A 159 -23.48 -9.79 -11.92
CA TRP A 159 -22.33 -10.18 -11.12
C TRP A 159 -21.59 -8.97 -10.57
N ALA A 160 -20.73 -9.20 -9.57
CA ALA A 160 -19.81 -8.16 -9.12
C ALA A 160 -18.97 -7.63 -10.29
N THR A 161 -18.78 -6.31 -10.32
CA THR A 161 -18.00 -5.64 -11.37
C THR A 161 -16.57 -6.15 -11.35
N ALA A 162 -16.04 -6.50 -12.52
CA ALA A 162 -14.62 -6.81 -12.65
C ALA A 162 -13.80 -5.53 -12.61
N VAL A 163 -12.70 -5.53 -11.87
CA VAL A 163 -11.82 -4.38 -11.69
C VAL A 163 -10.41 -4.77 -12.11
N THR A 164 -9.80 -3.94 -12.95
CA THR A 164 -8.42 -4.09 -13.40
C THR A 164 -7.68 -2.81 -13.02
N PRO A 165 -6.54 -2.88 -12.29
CA PRO A 165 -5.71 -1.71 -12.07
C PRO A 165 -5.13 -1.24 -13.40
N LEU A 166 -4.73 0.03 -13.43
CA LEU A 166 -3.99 0.67 -14.51
C LEU A 166 -2.64 1.13 -13.96
N ILE A 167 -1.71 1.48 -14.85
CA ILE A 167 -0.42 2.03 -14.44
C ILE A 167 -0.63 3.33 -13.64
N GLU A 168 0.14 3.49 -12.56
CA GLU A 168 0.01 4.54 -11.56
C GLU A 168 0.22 5.96 -12.11
N HIS A 169 0.70 6.10 -13.34
CA HIS A 169 1.03 7.38 -13.97
C HIS A 169 -0.21 8.22 -14.33
N GLY A 170 -1.42 7.63 -14.30
CA GLY A 170 -2.67 8.32 -14.62
C GLY A 170 -2.93 8.49 -16.12
N THR A 171 -2.10 7.89 -16.97
CA THR A 171 -2.25 7.87 -18.44
C THR A 171 -3.39 6.97 -18.92
N GLY A 172 -3.86 6.05 -18.06
CA GLY A 172 -4.86 5.04 -18.43
C GLY A 172 -4.28 3.80 -19.11
N ALA A 173 -2.96 3.70 -19.21
CA ALA A 173 -2.29 2.53 -19.78
C ALA A 173 -2.60 1.23 -19.00
N PRO A 174 -2.77 0.08 -19.70
CA PRO A 174 -3.02 -1.21 -19.05
C PRO A 174 -1.96 -1.55 -18.02
N TYR A 175 -2.37 -2.13 -16.90
CA TYR A 175 -1.42 -2.54 -15.88
C TYR A 175 -0.52 -3.67 -16.36
N SER A 176 0.77 -3.49 -16.13
CA SER A 176 1.80 -4.51 -16.23
C SER A 176 2.56 -4.59 -14.90
N SER A 177 3.08 -5.76 -14.55
CA SER A 177 3.96 -5.90 -13.39
C SER A 177 5.19 -4.99 -13.56
N PRO A 178 5.56 -4.18 -12.56
CA PRO A 178 6.76 -3.35 -12.63
C PRO A 178 8.02 -4.15 -12.96
N SER A 179 8.11 -5.39 -12.47
CA SER A 179 9.26 -6.27 -12.72
C SER A 179 9.31 -6.76 -14.16
N GLU A 180 8.16 -7.13 -14.73
CA GLU A 180 8.07 -7.62 -16.11
C GLU A 180 8.43 -6.49 -17.07
N MET A 181 7.85 -5.30 -16.86
CA MET A 181 8.13 -4.12 -17.68
C MET A 181 9.59 -3.68 -17.59
N HIS A 182 10.16 -3.66 -16.37
CA HIS A 182 11.58 -3.35 -16.20
C HIS A 182 12.49 -4.32 -16.96
N ASN A 183 12.20 -5.62 -16.90
CA ASN A 183 12.96 -6.64 -17.62
C ASN A 183 12.82 -6.51 -19.13
N GLN A 184 11.60 -6.26 -19.62
CA GLN A 184 11.31 -6.05 -21.04
C GLN A 184 12.05 -4.83 -21.58
N LEU A 185 11.94 -3.68 -20.92
CA LEU A 185 12.65 -2.45 -21.30
C LEU A 185 14.18 -2.65 -21.31
N ARG A 186 14.72 -3.35 -20.31
CA ARG A 186 16.15 -3.66 -20.25
C ARG A 186 16.59 -4.53 -21.43
N GLN A 187 15.78 -5.50 -21.84
CA GLN A 187 16.06 -6.34 -23.01
C GLN A 187 16.02 -5.55 -24.32
N HIS A 188 15.21 -4.50 -24.40
CA HIS A 188 15.11 -3.62 -25.56
C HIS A 188 16.07 -2.41 -25.53
N GLY A 189 17.03 -2.39 -24.61
CA GLY A 189 18.05 -1.33 -24.55
C GLY A 189 17.49 0.05 -24.15
N ALA A 190 16.39 0.07 -23.38
CA ALA A 190 15.79 1.31 -22.90
C ALA A 190 16.77 2.14 -22.07
N SER A 191 16.55 3.45 -22.07
CA SER A 191 17.37 4.40 -21.30
C SER A 191 17.23 4.19 -19.79
N ASN A 192 18.20 4.70 -19.03
CA ASN A 192 18.16 4.67 -17.57
C ASN A 192 16.92 5.37 -17.01
N ASP A 193 16.43 6.42 -17.67
CA ASP A 193 15.25 7.18 -17.25
C ASP A 193 13.97 6.36 -17.45
N GLN A 194 13.86 5.65 -18.59
CA GLN A 194 12.76 4.70 -18.82
C GLN A 194 12.77 3.58 -17.77
N LEU A 195 13.94 3.01 -17.48
CA LEU A 195 14.07 1.98 -16.44
C LEU A 195 13.75 2.51 -15.03
N ALA A 196 14.05 3.78 -14.75
CA ALA A 196 13.78 4.43 -13.48
C ALA A 196 12.28 4.56 -13.21
N GLY A 197 11.46 4.81 -14.24
CA GLY A 197 10.00 4.88 -14.12
C GLY A 197 9.35 3.58 -13.63
N HIS A 198 10.00 2.45 -13.83
CA HIS A 198 9.51 1.13 -13.39
C HIS A 198 10.16 0.61 -12.10
N ARG A 199 10.98 1.42 -11.42
CA ARG A 199 11.47 1.08 -10.09
C ARG A 199 10.30 0.97 -9.12
N TYR A 200 10.36 -0.04 -8.27
CA TYR A 200 9.28 -0.36 -7.35
C TYR A 200 9.84 -0.93 -6.04
N PHE A 201 9.01 -0.90 -5.01
CA PHE A 201 9.22 -1.64 -3.78
C PHE A 201 8.03 -2.57 -3.53
N ARG A 202 8.22 -3.59 -2.69
CA ARG A 202 7.12 -4.47 -2.27
C ARG A 202 6.65 -4.15 -0.86
N LEU A 203 5.34 -4.06 -0.71
CA LEU A 203 4.68 -4.13 0.59
C LEU A 203 4.41 -5.59 0.93
N PRO A 204 4.92 -6.11 2.05
CA PRO A 204 4.72 -7.51 2.41
C PRO A 204 3.23 -7.80 2.68
N SER A 205 2.77 -9.01 2.34
CA SER A 205 1.38 -9.47 2.58
C SER A 205 0.94 -9.29 4.03
N ALA A 206 1.90 -9.34 4.96
CA ALA A 206 1.73 -9.02 6.37
C ALA A 206 1.01 -7.69 6.66
N VAL A 207 1.17 -6.68 5.79
CA VAL A 207 0.49 -5.38 5.94
C VAL A 207 -1.03 -5.56 5.94
N TRP A 208 -1.56 -6.52 5.18
CA TRP A 208 -2.98 -6.86 5.17
C TRP A 208 -3.31 -7.91 6.25
N THR A 209 -2.53 -9.00 6.31
CA THR A 209 -2.88 -10.16 7.15
C THR A 209 -2.68 -9.96 8.65
N SER A 210 -2.10 -8.83 9.09
CA SER A 210 -1.98 -8.42 10.51
C SER A 210 -2.90 -7.26 10.89
N GLY A 211 -3.83 -6.89 9.99
CA GLY A 211 -4.70 -5.73 10.18
C GLY A 211 -3.94 -4.39 10.24
N LEU A 212 -2.67 -4.33 9.82
CA LEU A 212 -1.90 -3.09 9.88
C LEU A 212 -2.48 -2.04 8.93
N LEU A 213 -2.85 -2.45 7.72
CA LEU A 213 -3.44 -1.54 6.73
C LEU A 213 -4.74 -0.93 7.23
N SER A 214 -5.63 -1.69 7.90
CA SER A 214 -6.91 -1.16 8.40
C SER A 214 -6.69 -0.15 9.52
N ARG A 215 -5.73 -0.40 10.43
CA ARG A 215 -5.39 0.49 11.56
C ARG A 215 -4.72 1.80 11.15
N LEU A 216 -3.86 1.79 10.14
CA LEU A 216 -3.10 2.98 9.74
C LEU A 216 -4.01 4.09 9.23
N SER A 217 -3.82 5.32 9.72
CA SER A 217 -4.40 6.55 9.21
C SER A 217 -3.87 6.90 7.81
N GLY A 218 -4.46 7.90 7.15
CA GLY A 218 -3.94 8.42 5.88
C GLY A 218 -2.48 8.90 5.99
N PRO A 219 -2.16 9.80 6.95
CA PRO A 219 -0.79 10.20 7.26
C PRO A 219 0.16 9.03 7.57
N GLY A 220 -0.24 8.08 8.42
CA GLY A 220 0.57 6.91 8.76
C GLY A 220 0.90 6.04 7.56
N LEU A 221 -0.12 5.76 6.73
CA LEU A 221 0.06 5.01 5.49
C LEU A 221 0.98 5.75 4.49
N ALA A 222 0.82 7.07 4.34
CA ALA A 222 1.71 7.87 3.51
C ALA A 222 3.18 7.73 3.95
N MET A 223 3.44 7.90 5.25
CA MET A 223 4.80 7.82 5.77
C MET A 223 5.38 6.40 5.70
N LEU A 224 4.55 5.37 5.81
CA LEU A 224 4.98 3.98 5.61
C LEU A 224 5.48 3.78 4.18
N LEU A 225 4.71 4.24 3.19
CA LEU A 225 5.08 4.16 1.78
C LEU A 225 6.34 4.97 1.46
N VAL A 226 6.44 6.19 1.98
CA VAL A 226 7.63 7.05 1.80
C VAL A 226 8.89 6.38 2.34
N LEU A 227 8.85 5.89 3.58
CA LEU A 227 10.00 5.22 4.18
C LEU A 227 10.36 3.95 3.41
N ARG A 228 9.37 3.14 3.03
CA ARG A 228 9.62 1.91 2.25
C ARG A 228 10.21 2.20 0.87
N CYS A 229 9.76 3.27 0.21
CA CYS A 229 10.30 3.76 -1.06
C CYS A 229 11.76 4.18 -0.93
N GLU A 230 12.09 4.98 0.08
CA GLU A 230 13.47 5.46 0.31
C GLU A 230 14.42 4.35 0.78
N GLN A 231 13.92 3.36 1.53
CA GLN A 231 14.67 2.15 1.85
C GLN A 231 14.92 1.23 0.63
N GLN A 232 14.30 1.53 -0.53
CA GLN A 232 14.34 0.68 -1.72
C GLN A 232 13.93 -0.78 -1.41
N GLY A 233 12.95 -0.95 -0.50
CA GLY A 233 12.50 -2.26 -0.04
C GLY A 233 13.44 -2.99 0.93
N ARG A 234 14.56 -2.39 1.36
CA ARG A 234 15.50 -2.97 2.32
C ARG A 234 15.14 -2.56 3.75
N ASP A 235 14.45 -3.43 4.47
CA ASP A 235 14.11 -3.23 5.88
C ASP A 235 15.33 -2.85 6.74
N GLY A 236 15.12 -1.99 7.73
CA GLY A 236 16.19 -1.59 8.65
C GLY A 236 17.15 -0.51 8.11
N THR A 237 17.07 -0.15 6.83
CA THR A 237 17.93 0.91 6.26
C THR A 237 17.55 2.29 6.84
N PRO A 238 18.48 3.05 7.44
CA PRO A 238 18.19 4.40 7.93
C PRO A 238 17.88 5.35 6.78
N VAL A 239 16.74 6.02 6.85
CA VAL A 239 16.30 7.02 5.87
C VAL A 239 16.42 8.42 6.46
N TRP A 240 16.98 9.32 5.68
CA TRP A 240 16.95 10.76 5.96
C TRP A 240 16.55 11.52 4.71
N PHE A 241 15.66 12.49 4.88
CA PHE A 241 15.32 13.48 3.87
C PHE A 241 15.20 14.85 4.54
N SER A 242 15.66 15.91 3.87
CA SER A 242 15.43 17.28 4.33
C SER A 242 13.94 17.63 4.23
N PRO A 243 13.44 18.60 5.03
CA PRO A 243 12.05 19.04 4.93
C PRO A 243 11.66 19.47 3.51
N GLU A 244 12.55 20.20 2.83
CA GLU A 244 12.37 20.65 1.45
C GLU A 244 12.30 19.48 0.45
N ARG A 245 13.26 18.56 0.51
CA ARG A 245 13.27 17.36 -0.35
C ARG A 245 11.99 16.56 -0.18
N ALA A 246 11.47 16.46 1.04
CA ALA A 246 10.24 15.72 1.28
C ALA A 246 8.99 16.40 0.69
N VAL A 247 8.94 17.73 0.68
CA VAL A 247 7.84 18.47 0.03
C VAL A 247 7.94 18.30 -1.48
N ASN A 248 9.11 18.54 -2.06
CA ASN A 248 9.33 18.50 -3.50
C ASN A 248 9.15 17.09 -4.06
N ARG A 249 9.69 16.07 -3.38
CA ARG A 249 9.68 14.69 -3.87
C ARG A 249 8.35 13.98 -3.65
N PHE A 250 7.72 14.18 -2.49
CA PHE A 250 6.53 13.40 -2.09
C PHE A 250 5.23 14.20 -2.15
N GLY A 251 5.28 15.52 -2.34
CA GLY A 251 4.09 16.37 -2.37
C GLY A 251 3.28 16.38 -1.07
N LEU A 252 3.89 16.01 0.07
CA LEU A 252 3.22 15.89 1.36
C LEU A 252 3.47 17.10 2.26
N ALA A 253 2.38 17.63 2.83
CA ALA A 253 2.45 18.69 3.84
C ALA A 253 3.23 18.23 5.09
N GLU A 254 3.88 19.17 5.77
CA GLU A 254 4.65 18.88 6.98
C GLU A 254 3.79 18.26 8.09
N SER A 255 2.55 18.72 8.26
CA SER A 255 1.59 18.17 9.23
C SER A 255 1.33 16.68 8.99
N THR A 256 1.07 16.28 7.73
CA THR A 256 0.90 14.88 7.33
C THR A 256 2.14 14.05 7.65
N ARG A 257 3.33 14.57 7.35
CA ARG A 257 4.59 13.85 7.63
C ARG A 257 4.82 13.68 9.13
N ARG A 258 4.61 14.73 9.91
CA ARG A 258 4.79 14.72 11.36
C ARG A 258 3.80 13.77 12.04
N GLN A 259 2.52 13.83 11.66
CA GLN A 259 1.47 12.94 12.19
C GLN A 259 1.74 11.49 11.80
N GLY A 260 2.06 11.22 10.53
CA GLY A 260 2.36 9.87 10.07
C GLY A 260 3.60 9.26 10.76
N LEU A 261 4.67 10.04 10.93
CA LEU A 261 5.85 9.56 11.69
C LEU A 261 5.55 9.35 13.17
N ALA A 262 4.67 10.14 13.79
CA ALA A 262 4.27 9.92 15.18
C ALA A 262 3.51 8.60 15.32
N GLU A 263 2.50 8.38 14.48
CA GLU A 263 1.70 7.15 14.46
C GLU A 263 2.56 5.90 14.21
N LEU A 264 3.50 5.95 13.26
CA LEU A 264 4.40 4.81 13.00
C LEU A 264 5.34 4.52 14.18
N ARG A 265 5.71 5.51 15.00
CA ARG A 265 6.47 5.28 16.24
C ARG A 265 5.59 4.68 17.32
N GLU A 266 4.36 5.17 17.47
CA GLU A 266 3.39 4.63 18.43
C GLU A 266 3.07 3.16 18.14
N LEU A 267 2.98 2.78 16.86
CA LEU A 267 2.82 1.40 16.41
C LEU A 267 4.12 0.56 16.46
N GLY A 268 5.24 1.14 16.91
CA GLY A 268 6.54 0.45 17.03
C GLY A 268 7.19 0.08 15.69
N LEU A 269 6.74 0.66 14.57
CA LEU A 269 7.23 0.36 13.22
C LEU A 269 8.47 1.17 12.84
N VAL A 270 8.62 2.35 13.46
CA VAL A 270 9.69 3.30 13.14
C VAL A 270 10.48 3.65 14.40
N THR A 271 11.79 3.53 14.32
CA THR A 271 12.72 4.13 15.29
C THR A 271 13.32 5.41 14.72
N THR A 272 13.63 6.38 15.58
CA THR A 272 14.27 7.64 15.17
C THR A 272 15.52 7.87 15.99
N ALA A 273 16.66 8.01 15.32
CA ALA A 273 17.94 8.29 15.96
C ALA A 273 18.48 9.66 15.51
N SER A 274 19.20 10.33 16.41
CA SER A 274 19.97 11.54 16.07
C SER A 274 21.35 11.12 15.58
N GLN A 275 21.60 11.24 14.28
CA GLN A 275 22.92 11.00 13.71
C GLN A 275 23.72 12.31 13.71
N ARG A 276 24.94 12.27 14.25
CA ARG A 276 25.92 13.36 14.11
C ARG A 276 26.62 13.17 12.76
N LEU A 277 26.65 14.22 11.96
CA LEU A 277 27.45 14.28 10.74
C LEU A 277 28.68 15.15 11.05
N SER A 278 29.87 14.58 10.91
CA SER A 278 31.10 15.37 10.81
C SER A 278 31.36 15.58 9.32
N GLU A 279 31.67 16.82 8.94
CA GLU A 279 31.94 17.19 7.54
C GLU A 279 33.33 16.71 7.10
N SER A 280 34.29 16.62 8.04
CA SER A 280 35.68 16.24 7.77
C SER A 280 36.17 14.98 8.50
N GLY A 281 35.34 14.36 9.36
CA GLY A 281 35.75 13.20 10.19
C GLY A 281 36.59 13.57 11.43
N ASP A 282 37.05 14.81 11.52
CA ASP A 282 37.78 15.35 12.66
C ASP A 282 36.86 15.86 13.79
N TYR A 283 37.40 15.91 15.00
CA TYR A 283 36.72 16.32 16.24
C TYR A 283 36.52 17.84 16.38
N ILE A 284 37.06 18.62 15.44
CA ILE A 284 37.11 20.09 15.49
C ILE A 284 35.90 20.72 14.78
N ASP A 285 35.17 19.97 13.95
CA ASP A 285 34.14 20.52 13.07
C ASP A 285 32.72 20.63 13.66
N VAL A 286 31.96 21.55 13.07
CA VAL A 286 30.55 21.82 13.37
C VAL A 286 29.69 20.57 13.15
N TYR A 287 29.27 19.93 14.24
CA TYR A 287 28.36 18.79 14.17
C TYR A 287 26.96 19.22 13.71
N ARG A 288 26.61 18.91 12.45
CA ARG A 288 25.20 18.94 12.04
C ARG A 288 24.52 17.68 12.56
N ARG A 289 23.42 17.84 13.30
CA ARG A 289 22.58 16.73 13.74
C ARG A 289 21.42 16.56 12.78
N ARG A 290 21.17 15.31 12.37
CA ARG A 290 19.99 14.94 11.58
C ARG A 290 19.23 13.80 12.22
N LYS A 291 17.91 13.79 12.04
CA LYS A 291 17.04 12.68 12.48
C LYS A 291 16.96 11.65 11.37
N VAL A 292 17.48 10.45 11.61
CA VAL A 292 17.31 9.30 10.72
C VAL A 292 16.13 8.47 11.19
N HIS A 293 15.35 7.93 10.25
CA HIS A 293 14.19 7.09 10.52
C HIS A 293 14.42 5.70 9.96
N THR A 294 14.23 4.68 10.77
CA THR A 294 14.38 3.29 10.35
C THR A 294 13.02 2.60 10.44
N LEU A 295 12.49 2.16 9.30
CA LEU A 295 11.28 1.35 9.23
C LEU A 295 11.64 -0.14 9.36
N THR A 296 10.88 -0.86 10.19
CA THR A 296 10.98 -2.31 10.37
C THR A 296 9.60 -2.93 10.30
N LEU A 297 9.22 -3.47 9.13
CA LEU A 297 7.91 -4.12 8.96
C LEU A 297 7.85 -5.53 9.57
N ALA A 298 8.99 -6.19 9.76
CA ALA A 298 9.08 -7.52 10.37
C ALA A 298 8.69 -7.55 11.86
N ALA A 299 8.78 -6.42 12.56
CA ALA A 299 8.34 -6.33 13.96
C ALA A 299 6.80 -6.41 14.07
N ALA A 300 6.08 -5.87 13.09
CA ALA A 300 4.62 -5.91 13.03
C ALA A 300 4.09 -7.34 12.86
N THR A 301 4.83 -8.18 12.12
CA THR A 301 4.48 -9.61 11.92
C THR A 301 4.63 -10.46 13.17
N ALA A 302 5.56 -10.13 14.07
CA ALA A 302 5.78 -10.90 15.30
C ALA A 302 4.77 -10.54 16.40
N ALA A 303 4.40 -9.25 16.50
CA ALA A 303 3.46 -8.76 17.51
C ALA A 303 2.02 -9.29 17.32
N GLY A 304 1.58 -9.52 16.08
CA GLY A 304 0.25 -10.07 15.78
C GLY A 304 0.02 -11.51 16.27
N THR A 305 1.08 -12.24 16.60
CA THR A 305 0.98 -13.61 17.16
C THR A 305 0.94 -13.58 18.69
N ALA A 306 1.50 -12.54 19.34
CA ALA A 306 1.62 -12.48 20.79
C ALA A 306 0.32 -12.06 21.50
N THR A 307 -0.56 -11.29 20.82
CA THR A 307 -1.83 -10.82 21.42
C THR A 307 -2.92 -11.90 21.51
N ALA A 308 -2.71 -13.09 20.92
CA ALA A 308 -3.65 -14.21 20.97
C ALA A 308 -3.45 -15.16 22.19
N ARG A 309 -2.55 -14.83 23.13
CA ARG A 309 -2.40 -15.55 24.40
C ARG A 309 -2.24 -14.60 25.59
N VAL A 310 -3.28 -13.83 25.89
CA VAL A 310 -3.45 -13.29 27.25
C VAL A 310 -4.93 -13.36 27.61
N ASP A 311 -5.39 -14.56 27.93
CA ASP A 311 -6.43 -14.77 28.96
C ASP A 311 -6.22 -16.16 29.56
N GLY A 312 -5.36 -16.16 30.58
CA GLY A 312 -5.03 -17.33 31.39
C GLY A 312 -4.54 -16.81 32.74
N ARG A 313 -5.39 -16.05 33.43
CA ARG A 313 -5.15 -15.74 34.84
C ARG A 313 -5.15 -17.06 35.62
N PRO A 314 -4.12 -17.35 36.45
CA PRO A 314 -4.21 -18.46 37.38
C PRO A 314 -5.24 -18.08 38.45
N THR A 315 -6.22 -18.95 38.65
CA THR A 315 -7.15 -18.88 39.78
C THR A 315 -6.35 -19.05 41.06
N ILE A 316 -6.30 -18.02 41.88
CA ILE A 316 -5.84 -18.12 43.27
C ILE A 316 -6.91 -18.91 44.01
N GLY A 317 -6.65 -20.19 44.28
CA GLY A 317 -7.57 -21.02 45.05
C GLY A 317 -7.40 -22.51 44.86
N GLU A 318 -6.19 -23.06 45.02
CA GLU A 318 -6.03 -24.48 45.34
C GLU A 318 -4.63 -24.74 45.93
N PHE A 319 -4.46 -24.29 47.17
CA PHE A 319 -3.52 -24.91 48.10
C PHE A 319 -4.33 -25.17 49.36
N MET A 320 -4.53 -26.46 49.67
CA MET A 320 -4.75 -27.06 51.01
C MET A 320 -5.69 -28.29 50.92
N ALA A 321 -5.10 -29.47 50.75
CA ALA A 321 -5.50 -30.78 51.30
C ALA A 321 -4.39 -31.78 50.89
N GLY A 322 -3.46 -32.17 51.76
CA GLY A 322 -3.64 -33.15 52.84
C GLY A 322 -3.25 -34.54 52.28
N GLN A 323 -2.01 -35.01 52.42
CA GLN A 323 -1.55 -35.87 53.53
C GLN A 323 -2.60 -36.93 53.90
N GLY A 324 -2.32 -38.18 53.51
CA GLY A 324 -3.12 -39.38 53.74
C GLY A 324 -2.72 -40.49 52.79
#